data_AF-A0A8H7STL5-F1
#
_entry.id   AF-A0A8H7STL5-F1
#
_cell.length_a   1.000
_cell.length_b   1.000
_cell.length_c   1.000
_cell.angle_alpha   90.00
_cell.angle_beta   90.00
_cell.angle_gamma   90.00
#
_symmetry.space_group_name_H-M   'P 1'
#
loop_
_entity.id
_entity.type
_entity.pdbx_description
1 polymer ?
#
loop_
_entity_poly.entity_id
_entity_poly.type
_entity_poly.pdbx_seq_one_letter_code
_entity_poly.pdbx_strand_id
1 'polypeptide(L)'
;MMVPFTSIGLVAIFSSLVQAYVIPASNISEHPPCVESHSTFTNSLDGWILERGSTANNYEHSADGLVMKITAPNEYVRLNDNSTAENLPYNKYEGKGFTFNGTSYMQYGRFSATVKSADVPGAVTAVILIADDGDEIDFELLAGGSETITSNYFWGKKIVYGANGRTRDPPAKPTWEQFYTYTIDWSPERIIWYIDGVEIRRTTKAEAGVAYPSSAARVQIGLWDGSGVSGTAQWARGPID
;
A
#
# COMPACT_ATOMS: atom_id res chain seq x y z
N MET A 1 12.93 -22.26 23.56
CA MET A 1 14.15 -21.97 22.79
C MET A 1 13.82 -20.73 21.96
N MET A 2 14.29 -19.55 22.34
CA MET A 2 14.00 -18.30 21.60
C MET A 2 14.78 -18.35 20.29
N VAL A 3 14.07 -18.53 19.18
CA VAL A 3 14.63 -18.31 17.84
C VAL A 3 14.98 -16.82 17.75
N PRO A 4 16.16 -16.43 17.26
CA PRO A 4 16.48 -15.02 17.10
C PRO A 4 15.49 -14.44 16.09
N PHE A 5 14.91 -13.28 16.41
CA PHE A 5 14.06 -12.50 15.52
C PHE A 5 14.82 -12.19 14.22
N THR A 6 14.67 -13.02 13.20
CA THR A 6 14.89 -12.61 11.82
C THR A 6 13.74 -11.68 11.46
N SER A 7 14.04 -10.48 10.96
CA SER A 7 13.01 -9.67 10.29
C SER A 7 12.50 -10.50 9.11
N ILE A 8 11.21 -10.77 9.11
CA ILE A 8 10.54 -11.58 8.11
C ILE A 8 9.94 -10.57 7.15
N GLY A 9 10.54 -10.33 5.98
CA GLY A 9 9.98 -9.43 4.96
C GLY A 9 10.73 -8.11 4.83
N LEU A 10 11.78 -8.15 4.01
CA LEU A 10 12.58 -6.99 3.62
C LEU A 10 12.01 -6.38 2.33
N VAL A 11 11.29 -5.26 2.46
CA VAL A 11 10.86 -4.43 1.31
C VAL A 11 11.91 -3.38 1.04
N ALA A 12 12.18 -3.07 -0.23
CA ALA A 12 13.00 -1.92 -0.61
C ALA A 12 12.20 -0.95 -1.48
N ILE A 13 12.33 0.35 -1.21
CA ILE A 13 11.73 1.48 -1.94
C ILE A 13 12.85 2.39 -2.41
N PHE A 14 13.02 2.54 -3.72
CA PHE A 14 14.10 3.38 -4.29
C PHE A 14 13.72 4.84 -4.44
N SER A 15 12.49 5.09 -4.87
CA SER A 15 12.03 6.44 -5.11
C SER A 15 10.52 6.51 -5.14
N SER A 16 10.01 7.66 -4.73
CA SER A 16 8.66 8.11 -5.04
C SER A 16 8.74 9.42 -5.81
N LEU A 17 7.85 9.54 -6.79
CA LEU A 17 7.65 10.76 -7.58
C LEU A 17 6.18 11.12 -7.52
N VAL A 18 5.87 12.28 -6.97
CA VAL A 18 4.52 12.86 -6.99
C VAL A 18 4.56 14.04 -7.95
N GLN A 19 3.74 13.99 -8.99
CA GLN A 19 3.48 15.09 -9.90
C GLN A 19 2.00 15.45 -9.77
N ALA A 20 1.70 16.34 -8.83
CA ALA A 20 0.31 16.59 -8.45
C ALA A 20 0.04 18.00 -7.94
N TYR A 21 -1.24 18.34 -7.82
CA TYR A 21 -1.71 19.59 -7.23
C TYR A 21 -1.52 19.54 -5.70
N VAL A 22 -0.46 20.16 -5.17
CA VAL A 22 -0.20 20.18 -3.72
C VAL A 22 -1.04 21.25 -3.04
N ILE A 23 -2.03 20.85 -2.24
CA ILE A 23 -2.92 21.77 -1.51
C ILE A 23 -2.41 21.92 -0.06
N PRO A 24 -1.97 23.11 0.38
CA PRO A 24 -1.82 23.40 1.80
C PRO A 24 -3.20 23.37 2.45
N ALA A 25 -3.33 22.71 3.62
CA ALA A 25 -4.61 22.49 4.32
C ALA A 25 -5.46 23.77 4.55
N SER A 26 -4.86 24.96 4.46
CA SER A 26 -5.53 26.25 4.63
C SER A 26 -6.25 26.79 3.39
N ASN A 27 -6.03 26.26 2.18
CA ASN A 27 -6.50 26.87 0.91
C ASN A 27 -7.09 25.85 -0.10
N ILE A 28 -8.01 25.00 0.34
CA ILE A 28 -8.67 23.97 -0.49
C ILE A 28 -9.49 24.57 -1.66
N SER A 29 -9.72 25.88 -1.71
CA SER A 29 -10.51 26.56 -2.76
C SER A 29 -9.72 27.08 -3.97
N GLU A 30 -8.39 27.08 -3.95
CA GLU A 30 -7.57 27.51 -5.09
C GLU A 30 -6.80 26.29 -5.62
N HIS A 31 -6.98 25.93 -6.90
CA HIS A 31 -6.15 24.92 -7.57
C HIS A 31 -4.73 25.49 -7.72
N PRO A 32 -3.76 25.10 -6.88
CA PRO A 32 -2.40 25.63 -6.98
C PRO A 32 -1.73 25.08 -8.26
N PRO A 33 -0.59 25.60 -8.71
CA PRO A 33 0.15 24.97 -9.80
C PRO A 33 0.54 23.53 -9.43
N CYS A 34 0.56 22.61 -10.39
CA CYS A 34 1.15 21.28 -10.19
C CYS A 34 2.58 21.42 -9.67
N VAL A 35 2.89 20.77 -8.56
CA VAL A 35 4.23 20.74 -7.98
C VAL A 35 4.77 19.32 -8.10
N GLU A 36 6.00 19.21 -8.59
CA GLU A 36 6.74 17.97 -8.59
C GLU A 36 7.46 17.82 -7.25
N SER A 37 7.31 16.67 -6.61
CA SER A 37 8.11 16.27 -5.46
C SER A 37 8.68 14.87 -5.68
N HIS A 38 9.93 14.68 -5.27
CA HIS A 38 10.66 13.44 -5.46
C HIS A 38 11.40 13.08 -4.17
N SER A 39 11.24 11.85 -3.71
CA SER A 39 11.95 11.32 -2.54
C SER A 39 12.70 10.05 -2.96
N THR A 40 13.99 9.94 -2.63
CA THR A 40 14.78 8.71 -2.88
C THR A 40 14.94 7.84 -1.64
N PHE A 41 14.69 8.41 -0.46
CA PHE A 41 14.82 7.73 0.83
C PHE A 41 16.18 7.07 1.11
N THR A 42 17.24 7.47 0.40
CA THR A 42 18.60 6.91 0.58
C THR A 42 19.25 7.34 1.89
N ASN A 43 18.83 8.47 2.47
CA ASN A 43 19.41 9.01 3.69
C ASN A 43 18.45 9.86 4.54
N SER A 44 17.21 10.06 4.11
CA SER A 44 16.24 10.92 4.79
C SER A 44 14.79 10.47 4.53
N LEU A 45 13.91 10.81 5.47
CA LEU A 45 12.45 10.71 5.35
C LEU A 45 11.80 12.10 5.33
N ASP A 46 12.53 13.15 4.97
CA ASP A 46 12.00 14.52 4.92
C ASP A 46 10.78 14.61 4.01
N GLY A 47 9.72 15.28 4.48
CA GLY A 47 8.43 15.34 3.80
C GLY A 47 7.52 14.12 4.09
N TRP A 48 7.92 13.25 5.02
CA TRP A 48 7.13 12.09 5.44
C TRP A 48 6.99 12.02 6.97
N ILE A 49 5.84 11.50 7.42
CA ILE A 49 5.52 11.29 8.83
C ILE A 49 5.24 9.81 9.06
N LEU A 50 5.90 9.24 10.07
CA LEU A 50 5.70 7.87 10.50
C LEU A 50 4.32 7.69 11.14
N GLU A 51 3.59 6.64 10.74
CA GLU A 51 2.38 6.23 11.44
C GLU A 51 2.69 5.61 12.81
N ARG A 52 1.67 5.56 13.68
CA ARG A 52 1.83 4.95 15.01
C ARG A 52 2.24 3.48 14.87
N GLY A 53 3.38 3.13 15.48
CA GLY A 53 3.93 1.77 15.46
C GLY A 53 5.15 1.62 14.55
N SER A 54 5.35 2.56 13.62
CA SER A 54 6.56 2.66 12.80
C SER A 54 7.70 3.25 13.62
N THR A 55 8.78 2.48 13.78
CA THR A 55 9.97 2.90 14.55
C THR A 55 11.24 2.66 13.75
N ALA A 56 12.38 3.19 14.21
CA ALA A 56 13.69 2.93 13.63
C ALA A 56 14.09 1.43 13.63
N ASN A 57 13.34 0.56 14.30
CA ASN A 57 13.56 -0.89 14.24
C ASN A 57 12.92 -1.54 13.00
N ASN A 58 11.97 -0.85 12.36
CA ASN A 58 11.17 -1.39 11.27
C ASN A 58 11.53 -0.78 9.91
N TYR A 59 12.59 0.01 9.84
CA TYR A 59 13.17 0.45 8.58
C TYR A 59 14.67 0.70 8.70
N GLU A 60 15.36 0.73 7.58
CA GLU A 60 16.73 1.23 7.47
C GLU A 60 16.94 1.93 6.13
N HIS A 61 17.84 2.90 6.11
CA HIS A 61 18.29 3.51 4.86
C HIS A 61 19.37 2.64 4.21
N SER A 62 19.37 2.61 2.88
CA SER A 62 20.39 1.95 2.07
C SER A 62 20.81 2.86 0.92
N ALA A 63 21.91 2.50 0.25
CA ALA A 63 22.33 3.19 -0.98
C ALA A 63 21.25 3.15 -2.08
N ASP A 64 20.36 2.16 -1.97
CA ASP A 64 19.28 1.83 -2.89
C ASP A 64 17.91 2.33 -2.39
N GLY A 65 17.89 3.19 -1.35
CA GLY A 65 16.65 3.78 -0.82
C GLY A 65 16.23 3.18 0.53
N LEU A 66 14.93 3.17 0.82
CA LEU A 66 14.39 2.75 2.10
C LEU A 66 14.11 1.26 2.12
N VAL A 67 14.61 0.60 3.16
CA VAL A 67 14.31 -0.79 3.41
C VAL A 67 13.30 -0.88 4.55
N MET A 68 12.07 -1.32 4.28
CA MET A 68 11.02 -1.54 5.28
C MET A 68 11.04 -2.97 5.79
N LYS A 69 10.78 -3.16 7.08
CA LYS A 69 10.87 -4.42 7.79
C LYS A 69 9.58 -4.68 8.56
N ILE A 70 9.07 -5.90 8.44
CA ILE A 70 8.01 -6.39 9.33
C ILE A 70 8.58 -7.41 10.31
N THR A 71 8.13 -7.31 11.57
CA THR A 71 8.48 -8.24 12.64
C THR A 71 7.29 -9.09 12.97
N ALA A 72 7.48 -10.40 13.12
CA ALA A 72 6.45 -11.32 13.57
C ALA A 72 5.79 -10.88 14.89
N PRO A 73 4.53 -11.28 15.13
CA PRO A 73 3.88 -11.04 16.42
C PRO A 73 4.66 -11.71 17.56
N ASN A 74 4.63 -11.11 18.75
CA ASN A 74 5.30 -11.67 19.93
C ASN A 74 4.71 -13.03 20.38
N GLU A 75 3.47 -13.30 19.99
CA GLU A 75 2.74 -14.52 20.27
C GLU A 75 2.03 -14.98 19.00
N TYR A 76 2.07 -16.29 18.73
CA TYR A 76 1.30 -16.90 17.66
C TYR A 76 0.12 -17.69 18.25
N VAL A 77 -1.10 -17.23 17.98
CA VAL A 77 -2.33 -17.92 18.39
C VAL A 77 -3.19 -18.13 17.16
N ARG A 78 -3.06 -19.31 16.57
CA ARG A 78 -3.86 -19.71 15.41
C ARG A 78 -5.33 -19.83 15.78
N LEU A 79 -6.16 -19.11 15.06
CA LEU A 79 -7.62 -19.19 15.09
C LEU A 79 -8.09 -19.71 13.72
N ASN A 80 -9.27 -20.32 13.69
CA ASN A 80 -9.89 -20.80 12.46
C ASN A 80 -11.29 -20.20 12.33
N ASP A 81 -11.64 -19.77 11.13
CA ASP A 81 -12.97 -19.28 10.83
C ASP A 81 -13.94 -20.42 10.49
N ASN A 82 -14.67 -20.85 11.51
CA ASN A 82 -15.65 -21.93 11.42
C ASN A 82 -16.91 -21.55 10.62
N SER A 83 -17.04 -20.31 10.15
CA SER A 83 -18.11 -19.91 9.23
C SER A 83 -17.80 -20.25 7.77
N THR A 84 -16.55 -20.59 7.47
CA THR A 84 -16.09 -21.04 6.15
C THR A 84 -16.04 -22.58 6.11
N ALA A 85 -16.31 -23.18 4.95
CA ALA A 85 -16.26 -24.64 4.79
C ALA A 85 -14.84 -25.21 4.98
N GLU A 86 -13.83 -24.36 4.83
CA GLU A 86 -12.40 -24.72 4.84
C GLU A 86 -11.74 -24.46 6.21
N ASN A 87 -12.48 -23.92 7.20
CA ASN A 87 -11.96 -23.53 8.52
C ASN A 87 -10.68 -22.70 8.42
N LEU A 88 -10.75 -21.64 7.62
CA LEU A 88 -9.59 -20.88 7.17
C LEU A 88 -8.80 -20.27 8.35
N PRO A 89 -7.46 -20.43 8.40
CA PRO A 89 -6.65 -20.00 9.53
C PRO A 89 -6.36 -18.49 9.51
N TYR A 90 -6.27 -17.88 10.68
CA TYR A 90 -5.77 -16.52 10.89
C TYR A 90 -5.06 -16.45 12.25
N ASN A 91 -4.37 -15.34 12.53
CA ASN A 91 -3.67 -15.16 13.80
C ASN A 91 -4.39 -14.13 14.65
N LYS A 92 -4.51 -14.39 15.96
CA LYS A 92 -5.07 -13.42 16.90
C LYS A 92 -4.22 -12.14 16.99
N TYR A 93 -2.92 -12.27 16.76
CA TYR A 93 -1.97 -11.17 16.87
C TYR A 93 -1.31 -10.90 15.52
N GLU A 94 -1.07 -9.63 15.25
CA GLU A 94 -0.39 -9.17 14.04
C GLU A 94 1.06 -8.77 14.37
N GLY A 95 1.93 -8.98 13.40
CA GLY A 95 3.26 -8.43 13.35
C GLY A 95 3.25 -6.90 13.32
N LYS A 96 4.43 -6.32 13.50
CA LYS A 96 4.64 -4.87 13.46
C LYS A 96 5.38 -4.50 12.20
N GLY A 97 4.66 -3.81 11.34
CA GLY A 97 5.15 -3.30 10.08
C GLY A 97 5.72 -1.89 10.16
N PHE A 98 5.88 -1.29 9.01
CA PHE A 98 6.31 0.10 8.86
C PHE A 98 5.41 0.78 7.84
N THR A 99 4.75 1.86 8.27
CA THR A 99 3.91 2.72 7.45
C THR A 99 4.30 4.18 7.67
N PHE A 100 4.29 4.96 6.60
CA PHE A 100 4.45 6.40 6.66
C PHE A 100 3.53 7.12 5.68
N ASN A 101 3.40 8.43 5.82
CA ASN A 101 2.61 9.25 4.90
C ASN A 101 3.40 10.45 4.44
N GLY A 102 3.15 10.88 3.21
CA GLY A 102 3.57 12.21 2.77
C GLY A 102 2.89 13.30 3.59
N THR A 103 3.61 14.39 3.84
CA THR A 103 3.08 15.57 4.53
C THR A 103 2.18 16.44 3.65
N SER A 104 2.15 16.16 2.35
CA SER A 104 1.44 16.93 1.34
C SER A 104 0.27 16.13 0.78
N TYR A 105 -0.86 16.81 0.58
CA TYR A 105 -2.01 16.26 -0.12
C TYR A 105 -1.92 16.60 -1.60
N MET A 106 -2.34 15.66 -2.43
CA MET A 106 -2.62 15.87 -3.84
C MET A 106 -4.11 15.80 -4.13
N GLN A 107 -4.60 16.68 -4.99
CA GLN A 107 -5.91 16.52 -5.60
C GLN A 107 -5.74 16.36 -7.11
N TYR A 108 -5.80 15.11 -7.58
CA TYR A 108 -5.49 14.71 -8.96
C TYR A 108 -4.01 14.92 -9.35
N GLY A 109 -3.59 14.23 -10.41
CA GLY A 109 -2.21 14.16 -10.88
C GLY A 109 -1.71 12.73 -10.97
N ARG A 110 -0.39 12.59 -10.98
CA ARG A 110 0.27 11.29 -11.07
C ARG A 110 1.15 11.07 -9.85
N PHE A 111 0.99 9.93 -9.21
CA PHE A 111 1.89 9.44 -8.17
C PHE A 111 2.54 8.15 -8.66
N SER A 112 3.86 8.04 -8.53
CA SER A 112 4.62 6.84 -8.85
C SER A 112 5.52 6.43 -7.68
N ALA A 113 5.65 5.13 -7.44
CA ALA A 113 6.61 4.58 -6.50
C ALA A 113 7.31 3.35 -7.10
N THR A 114 8.64 3.30 -6.95
CA THR A 114 9.45 2.14 -7.36
C THR A 114 9.67 1.23 -6.16
N VAL A 115 8.99 0.08 -6.16
CA VAL A 115 8.87 -0.78 -4.97
C VAL A 115 9.07 -2.25 -5.34
N LYS A 116 9.67 -2.99 -4.41
CA LYS A 116 9.72 -4.46 -4.39
C LYS A 116 8.99 -4.96 -3.14
N SER A 117 8.05 -5.89 -3.29
CA SER A 117 7.21 -6.37 -2.18
C SER A 117 7.99 -7.25 -1.19
N ALA A 118 7.39 -7.50 -0.03
CA ALA A 118 7.82 -8.59 0.85
C ALA A 118 7.56 -9.96 0.19
N ASP A 119 8.31 -10.97 0.60
CA ASP A 119 8.23 -12.36 0.13
C ASP A 119 7.51 -13.29 1.12
N VAL A 120 6.90 -12.73 2.16
CA VAL A 120 6.33 -13.48 3.29
C VAL A 120 4.80 -13.50 3.18
N PRO A 121 4.17 -14.68 3.05
CA PRO A 121 2.71 -14.80 3.05
C PRO A 121 2.09 -14.16 4.30
N GLY A 122 0.99 -13.42 4.13
CA GLY A 122 0.38 -12.60 5.18
C GLY A 122 0.90 -11.15 5.22
N ALA A 123 2.12 -10.88 4.73
CA ALA A 123 2.62 -9.52 4.61
C ALA A 123 2.09 -8.84 3.34
N VAL A 124 1.70 -7.56 3.48
CA VAL A 124 1.13 -6.75 2.41
C VAL A 124 1.93 -5.48 2.26
N THR A 125 2.46 -5.23 1.07
CA THR A 125 3.11 -3.95 0.72
C THR A 125 2.09 -3.03 0.07
N ALA A 126 1.72 -1.94 0.73
CA ALA A 126 0.71 -0.99 0.29
C ALA A 126 1.35 0.26 -0.31
N VAL A 127 0.87 0.71 -1.47
CA VAL A 127 1.23 1.96 -2.14
C VAL A 127 -0.08 2.64 -2.51
N ILE A 128 -0.52 3.58 -1.67
CA ILE A 128 -1.89 4.10 -1.72
C ILE A 128 -1.94 5.63 -1.74
N LEU A 129 -3.03 6.16 -2.29
CA LEU A 129 -3.50 7.51 -2.02
C LEU A 129 -4.65 7.42 -1.04
N ILE A 130 -4.58 8.12 0.09
CA ILE A 130 -5.60 8.10 1.13
C ILE A 130 -6.00 9.52 1.57
N ALA A 131 -7.29 9.79 1.60
CA ALA A 131 -7.89 11.03 2.07
C ALA A 131 -8.43 10.89 3.50
N ASP A 132 -8.53 12.01 4.22
CA ASP A 132 -8.97 12.01 5.63
C ASP A 132 -10.45 11.60 5.82
N ASP A 133 -11.25 11.70 4.75
CA ASP A 133 -12.65 11.31 4.72
C ASP A 133 -12.87 9.86 4.25
N GLY A 134 -11.80 9.14 3.92
CA GLY A 134 -11.82 7.72 3.57
C GLY A 134 -11.87 7.43 2.07
N ASP A 135 -11.77 8.44 1.21
CA ASP A 135 -11.44 8.19 -0.21
C ASP A 135 -10.05 7.56 -0.30
N GLU A 136 -9.92 6.47 -1.06
CA GLU A 136 -8.69 5.69 -1.11
C GLU A 136 -8.50 5.06 -2.51
N ILE A 137 -7.25 4.99 -2.99
CA ILE A 137 -6.87 4.40 -4.28
C ILE A 137 -5.60 3.59 -4.10
N ASP A 138 -5.65 2.32 -4.47
CA ASP A 138 -4.67 1.34 -3.97
C ASP A 138 -3.88 0.66 -5.07
N PHE A 139 -2.61 0.44 -4.75
CA PHE A 139 -1.92 -0.81 -5.04
C PHE A 139 -1.61 -1.54 -3.73
N GLU A 140 -1.95 -2.82 -3.64
CA GLU A 140 -1.46 -3.68 -2.56
C GLU A 140 -0.78 -4.90 -3.16
N LEU A 141 0.44 -5.17 -2.71
CA LEU A 141 1.28 -6.24 -3.20
C LEU A 141 1.32 -7.35 -2.15
N LEU A 142 0.77 -8.48 -2.52
CA LEU A 142 0.73 -9.70 -1.73
C LEU A 142 2.02 -10.49 -1.96
N ALA A 143 2.48 -11.21 -0.94
CA ALA A 143 3.52 -12.20 -1.12
C ALA A 143 2.98 -13.52 -1.71
N GLY A 144 3.89 -14.37 -2.21
CA GLY A 144 3.57 -15.74 -2.66
C GLY A 144 3.07 -15.84 -4.11
N GLY A 145 2.35 -16.91 -4.45
CA GLY A 145 2.07 -17.41 -5.82
C GLY A 145 1.61 -16.44 -6.93
N SER A 146 0.45 -16.70 -7.55
CA SER A 146 -0.10 -15.87 -8.65
C SER A 146 -0.86 -14.66 -8.11
N GLU A 147 -1.39 -13.77 -8.93
CA GLU A 147 -2.32 -12.70 -8.56
C GLU A 147 -1.86 -11.81 -7.39
N THR A 148 -0.57 -11.49 -7.35
CA THR A 148 0.05 -10.79 -6.22
C THR A 148 -0.15 -9.28 -6.24
N ILE A 149 -0.64 -8.70 -7.33
CA ILE A 149 -0.86 -7.26 -7.43
C ILE A 149 -2.35 -6.99 -7.39
N THR A 150 -2.80 -6.36 -6.31
CA THR A 150 -4.17 -5.88 -6.18
C THR A 150 -4.23 -4.39 -6.51
N SER A 151 -5.37 -3.98 -7.05
CA SER A 151 -5.74 -2.58 -7.19
C SER A 151 -7.16 -2.41 -6.70
N ASN A 152 -7.42 -1.31 -6.02
CA ASN A 152 -8.73 -1.04 -5.46
C ASN A 152 -8.99 0.47 -5.38
N TYR A 153 -10.24 0.83 -5.12
CA TYR A 153 -10.59 2.20 -4.74
C TYR A 153 -11.82 2.18 -3.83
N PHE A 154 -11.83 3.12 -2.88
CA PHE A 154 -12.91 3.31 -1.93
C PHE A 154 -13.39 4.76 -1.93
N TRP A 155 -14.65 4.95 -1.57
CA TRP A 155 -15.28 6.26 -1.50
C TRP A 155 -15.94 6.46 -0.14
N GLY A 156 -15.44 7.45 0.60
CA GLY A 156 -15.81 7.74 1.97
C GLY A 156 -15.48 6.61 2.96
N LYS A 157 -15.84 6.83 4.24
CA LYS A 157 -15.46 5.95 5.37
C LYS A 157 -16.04 4.54 5.35
N LYS A 158 -17.01 4.25 4.48
CA LYS A 158 -17.69 2.96 4.46
C LYS A 158 -17.03 2.05 3.42
N ILE A 159 -16.15 1.18 3.90
CA ILE A 159 -15.55 0.13 3.08
C ILE A 159 -16.63 -0.85 2.61
N VAL A 160 -16.71 -1.05 1.29
CA VAL A 160 -17.56 -2.08 0.67
C VAL A 160 -16.63 -3.14 0.08
N TYR A 161 -16.49 -4.25 0.79
CA TYR A 161 -15.64 -5.36 0.38
C TYR A 161 -16.11 -5.98 -0.94
N GLY A 162 -15.14 -6.36 -1.79
CA GLY A 162 -15.40 -7.08 -3.04
C GLY A 162 -16.02 -6.25 -4.17
N ALA A 163 -16.23 -4.94 -3.99
CA ALA A 163 -16.87 -4.10 -5.01
C ALA A 163 -15.92 -3.73 -6.16
N ASN A 164 -14.75 -3.18 -5.81
CA ASN A 164 -13.87 -2.50 -6.78
C ASN A 164 -12.52 -3.20 -6.96
N GLY A 165 -12.20 -4.21 -6.15
CA GLY A 165 -10.92 -4.91 -6.19
C GLY A 165 -10.69 -5.62 -7.52
N ARG A 166 -9.44 -5.57 -8.00
CA ARG A 166 -8.94 -6.37 -9.13
C ARG A 166 -7.55 -6.89 -8.79
N THR A 167 -7.30 -8.15 -9.08
CA THR A 167 -6.00 -8.81 -8.90
C THR A 167 -5.39 -9.13 -10.25
N ARG A 168 -4.05 -9.25 -10.31
CA ARG A 168 -3.32 -9.77 -11.47
C ARG A 168 -1.92 -10.24 -11.11
N ASP A 169 -1.35 -11.02 -12.01
CA ASP A 169 0.06 -11.42 -11.95
C ASP A 169 1.01 -10.26 -12.25
N PRO A 170 2.24 -10.29 -11.71
CA PRO A 170 3.27 -9.34 -12.09
C PRO A 170 3.67 -9.54 -13.57
N PRO A 171 4.16 -8.47 -14.26
CA PRO A 171 4.43 -8.54 -15.70
C PRO A 171 5.50 -9.55 -16.13
N ALA A 172 6.46 -9.88 -15.26
CA ALA A 172 7.58 -10.76 -15.62
C ALA A 172 8.04 -11.67 -14.46
N LYS A 173 8.62 -11.09 -13.41
CA LYS A 173 9.07 -11.82 -12.21
C LYS A 173 8.19 -11.53 -11.01
N PRO A 174 8.22 -12.39 -9.97
CA PRO A 174 7.57 -12.08 -8.71
C PRO A 174 7.92 -10.70 -8.16
N THR A 175 6.96 -10.05 -7.49
CA THR A 175 7.11 -8.68 -6.97
C THR A 175 8.16 -8.54 -5.87
N TRP A 176 8.61 -9.64 -5.25
CA TRP A 176 9.70 -9.66 -4.26
C TRP A 176 11.09 -9.91 -4.86
N GLU A 177 11.17 -10.32 -6.13
CA GLU A 177 12.43 -10.61 -6.82
C GLU A 177 12.97 -9.40 -7.59
N GLN A 178 12.09 -8.47 -7.98
CA GLN A 178 12.50 -7.27 -8.70
C GLN A 178 11.61 -6.07 -8.40
N PHE A 179 12.14 -4.90 -8.73
CA PHE A 179 11.44 -3.64 -8.59
C PHE A 179 10.55 -3.38 -9.79
N TYR A 180 9.40 -2.80 -9.49
CA TYR A 180 8.46 -2.29 -10.47
C TYR A 180 8.09 -0.85 -10.10
N THR A 181 7.77 -0.05 -11.11
CA THR A 181 7.22 1.30 -10.91
C THR A 181 5.71 1.23 -10.95
N TYR A 182 5.06 1.41 -9.80
CA TYR A 182 3.61 1.47 -9.67
C TYR A 182 3.17 2.92 -9.79
N THR A 183 2.24 3.20 -10.72
CA THR A 183 1.76 4.56 -10.96
C THR A 183 0.25 4.64 -10.85
N ILE A 184 -0.25 5.62 -10.11
CA ILE A 184 -1.66 6.02 -10.09
C ILE A 184 -1.77 7.37 -10.81
N ASP A 185 -2.50 7.41 -11.92
CA ASP A 185 -2.89 8.62 -12.67
C ASP A 185 -4.37 8.89 -12.39
N TRP A 186 -4.62 9.93 -11.61
CA TRP A 186 -5.94 10.25 -11.10
C TRP A 186 -6.36 11.64 -11.56
N SER A 187 -7.59 11.74 -12.06
CA SER A 187 -8.19 12.98 -12.52
C SER A 187 -9.67 13.05 -12.10
N PRO A 188 -10.37 14.16 -12.32
CA PRO A 188 -11.81 14.22 -12.05
C PRO A 188 -12.64 13.18 -12.82
N GLU A 189 -12.12 12.65 -13.93
CA GLU A 189 -12.89 11.81 -14.86
C GLU A 189 -12.43 10.34 -14.92
N ARG A 190 -11.21 10.05 -14.47
CA ARG A 190 -10.63 8.70 -14.53
C ARG A 190 -9.54 8.47 -13.49
N ILE A 191 -9.41 7.21 -13.09
CA ILE A 191 -8.24 6.63 -12.44
C ILE A 191 -7.64 5.61 -13.41
N ILE A 192 -6.33 5.71 -13.63
CA ILE A 192 -5.56 4.72 -14.39
C ILE A 192 -4.42 4.24 -13.51
N TRP A 193 -4.26 2.92 -13.44
CA TRP A 193 -3.14 2.28 -12.79
C TRP A 193 -2.15 1.81 -13.86
N TYR A 194 -0.85 2.00 -13.61
CA TYR A 194 0.23 1.51 -14.46
C TYR A 194 1.23 0.69 -13.68
N ILE A 195 1.87 -0.26 -14.37
CA ILE A 195 3.11 -0.89 -13.94
C ILE A 195 4.15 -0.66 -15.04
N ASP A 196 5.31 -0.12 -14.68
CA ASP A 196 6.42 0.20 -15.61
C ASP A 196 5.95 1.00 -16.83
N GLY A 197 5.03 1.95 -16.61
CA GLY A 197 4.47 2.80 -17.65
C GLY A 197 3.42 2.14 -18.56
N VAL A 198 3.11 0.86 -18.35
CA VAL A 198 2.06 0.13 -19.07
C VAL A 198 0.75 0.23 -18.30
N GLU A 199 -0.30 0.71 -18.97
CA GLU A 199 -1.65 0.76 -18.40
C GLU A 199 -2.18 -0.66 -18.19
N ILE A 200 -2.58 -0.95 -16.95
CA ILE A 200 -3.06 -2.30 -16.55
C ILE A 200 -4.50 -2.29 -16.06
N ARG A 201 -5.07 -1.11 -15.78
CA ARG A 201 -6.43 -0.91 -15.32
C ARG A 201 -6.84 0.54 -15.50
N ARG A 202 -8.09 0.75 -15.90
CA ARG A 202 -8.76 2.05 -15.92
C ARG A 202 -10.14 1.94 -15.29
N THR A 203 -10.56 2.99 -14.61
CA THR A 203 -11.94 3.20 -14.18
C THR A 203 -12.29 4.66 -14.38
N THR A 204 -13.48 4.92 -14.89
CA THR A 204 -14.00 6.27 -15.15
C THR A 204 -14.98 6.69 -14.05
N LYS A 205 -15.14 8.00 -13.86
CA LYS A 205 -16.18 8.55 -12.98
C LYS A 205 -17.58 8.13 -13.41
N ALA A 206 -17.83 7.96 -14.70
CA ALA A 206 -19.11 7.48 -15.21
C ALA A 206 -19.40 6.04 -14.76
N GLU A 207 -18.39 5.16 -14.75
CA GLU A 207 -18.53 3.78 -14.27
C GLU A 207 -18.68 3.69 -12.75
N ALA A 208 -17.90 4.47 -12.00
CA ALA A 208 -17.94 4.49 -10.53
C ALA A 208 -19.15 5.24 -9.96
N GLY A 209 -19.72 6.18 -10.71
CA GLY A 209 -20.85 7.01 -10.29
C GLY A 209 -20.55 7.81 -9.03
N VAL A 210 -21.41 7.69 -8.03
CA VAL A 210 -21.24 8.37 -6.72
C VAL A 210 -20.07 7.83 -5.91
N ALA A 211 -19.59 6.63 -6.21
CA ALA A 211 -18.48 5.99 -5.49
C ALA A 211 -17.10 6.32 -6.10
N TYR A 212 -16.99 7.44 -6.82
CA TYR A 212 -15.73 7.89 -7.39
C TYR A 212 -14.92 8.73 -6.38
N PRO A 213 -13.67 8.36 -6.06
CA PRO A 213 -12.81 9.15 -5.17
C PRO A 213 -12.55 10.55 -5.74
N SER A 214 -12.78 11.58 -4.93
CA SER A 214 -12.70 12.99 -5.34
C SER A 214 -12.03 13.92 -4.30
N SER A 215 -11.85 13.44 -3.07
CA SER A 215 -11.21 14.20 -2.00
C SER A 215 -9.69 14.18 -2.09
N ALA A 216 -9.05 15.32 -1.81
CA ALA A 216 -7.60 15.42 -1.81
C ALA A 216 -6.99 14.36 -0.87
N ALA A 217 -5.98 13.66 -1.35
CA ALA A 217 -5.39 12.49 -0.70
C ALA A 217 -3.89 12.68 -0.53
N ARG A 218 -3.32 12.18 0.56
CA ARG A 218 -1.87 12.07 0.74
C ARG A 218 -1.40 10.71 0.26
N VAL A 219 -0.12 10.62 -0.07
CA VAL A 219 0.50 9.31 -0.31
C VAL A 219 0.69 8.61 1.04
N GLN A 220 0.34 7.33 1.11
CA GLN A 220 0.73 6.43 2.18
C GLN A 220 1.43 5.22 1.56
N ILE A 221 2.56 4.83 2.14
CA ILE A 221 3.25 3.59 1.78
C ILE A 221 3.48 2.82 3.06
N GLY A 222 3.24 1.52 3.02
CA GLY A 222 3.43 0.69 4.19
C GLY A 222 3.71 -0.77 3.86
N LEU A 223 4.20 -1.47 4.87
CA LEU A 223 4.29 -2.91 4.94
C LEU A 223 3.54 -3.33 6.20
N TRP A 224 2.48 -4.11 6.07
CA TRP A 224 1.61 -4.50 7.19
C TRP A 224 1.29 -5.99 7.19
N ASP A 225 0.82 -6.50 8.33
CA ASP A 225 0.45 -7.89 8.52
C ASP A 225 -1.08 -8.05 8.37
N GLY A 226 -1.51 -8.75 7.33
CA GLY A 226 -2.92 -9.04 7.05
C GLY A 226 -3.52 -10.19 7.86
N SER A 227 -2.81 -10.73 8.84
CA SER A 227 -3.17 -11.96 9.54
C SER A 227 -4.29 -11.84 10.57
N GLY A 228 -4.64 -10.64 11.03
CA GLY A 228 -5.49 -10.43 12.22
C GLY A 228 -6.97 -10.78 12.03
N VAL A 229 -7.45 -10.78 10.79
CA VAL A 229 -8.86 -10.99 10.45
C VAL A 229 -8.96 -12.07 9.40
N SER A 230 -9.83 -13.07 9.62
CA SER A 230 -10.02 -14.23 8.73
C SER A 230 -10.01 -13.87 7.23
N GLY A 231 -10.96 -13.06 6.76
CA GLY A 231 -11.05 -12.70 5.34
C GLY A 231 -9.80 -12.02 4.79
N THR A 232 -9.20 -11.12 5.58
CA THR A 232 -7.97 -10.42 5.23
C THR A 232 -6.77 -11.36 5.21
N ALA A 233 -6.66 -12.28 6.17
CA ALA A 233 -5.58 -13.25 6.25
C ALA A 233 -5.58 -14.16 5.03
N GLN A 234 -6.78 -14.55 4.56
CA GLN A 234 -6.92 -15.38 3.37
C GLN A 234 -6.56 -14.63 2.10
N TRP A 235 -7.04 -13.39 1.98
CA TRP A 235 -6.64 -12.50 0.89
C TRP A 235 -5.13 -12.27 0.87
N ALA A 236 -4.51 -12.02 2.03
CA ALA A 236 -3.07 -11.81 2.18
C ALA A 236 -2.25 -13.10 2.16
N ARG A 237 -2.90 -14.27 2.14
CA ARG A 237 -2.28 -15.62 2.17
C ARG A 237 -1.50 -15.91 3.44
N GLY A 238 -1.85 -15.24 4.52
CA GLY A 238 -1.33 -15.48 5.85
C GLY A 238 -2.00 -16.68 6.54
N PRO A 239 -1.84 -16.79 7.86
CA PRO A 239 -1.17 -15.82 8.72
C PRO A 239 0.37 -15.87 8.65
N ILE A 240 1.04 -14.78 9.07
CA ILE A 240 2.47 -14.77 9.44
C ILE A 240 2.64 -15.60 10.72
N ASP A 241 3.59 -16.53 10.72
CA ASP A 241 3.91 -17.46 11.82
C ASP A 241 5.17 -17.10 12.64
#